data_AF-A0A535IQY0-F1
#
_entry.id   AF-A0A535IQY0-F1
#
_cell.length_a   1.000
_cell.length_b   1.000
_cell.length_c   1.000
_cell.angle_alpha   90.00
_cell.angle_beta   90.00
_cell.angle_gamma   90.00
#
_symmetry.space_group_name_H-M   'P 1'
#
loop_
_entity.id
_entity.type
_entity.pdbx_description
1 polymer ?
#
loop_
_entity_poly.entity_id
_entity_poly.type
_entity_poly.pdbx_seq_one_letter_code
_entity_poly.pdbx_strand_id
1 'polypeptide(L)'
;MVKKQPQLSVRSDSTTQWFRVTSGVVGGILLGLAGLWLAWLLLHQFAGNTIPAPPIISAFPTSPTDSQIASLTAEGITLGHPSQTPALSQQQALLLASQLEPGAASKSKTTGARYVLLSYPDKSTPAAHPNYHDVPTWMIVYQRIPLEPADASVDPTPFSRSSYDLYVFLDANSGKELLAIQV
;
A
#
# COMPACT_ATOMS: atom_id res chain seq x y z
N MET A 1 76.78 -18.56 58.24
CA MET A 1 75.46 -19.23 58.25
C MET A 1 74.67 -18.71 57.05
N VAL A 2 73.99 -19.60 56.30
CA VAL A 2 72.90 -19.29 55.33
C VAL A 2 73.39 -18.67 53.99
N LYS A 3 73.03 -19.11 52.78
CA LYS A 3 72.05 -20.10 52.27
C LYS A 3 72.47 -20.50 50.83
N LYS A 4 72.26 -21.79 50.48
CA LYS A 4 72.13 -22.27 49.09
C LYS A 4 70.73 -21.92 48.55
N GLN A 5 70.60 -22.01 47.20
CA GLN A 5 69.40 -22.16 46.33
C GLN A 5 68.93 -20.89 45.59
N PRO A 6 68.21 -21.05 44.44
CA PRO A 6 68.34 -22.08 43.39
C PRO A 6 68.30 -21.46 41.97
N GLN A 7 68.57 -22.29 40.97
CA GLN A 7 68.32 -21.99 39.56
C GLN A 7 66.85 -21.62 39.31
N LEU A 8 66.64 -20.56 38.52
CA LEU A 8 65.35 -20.24 37.93
C LEU A 8 65.33 -20.80 36.50
N SER A 9 64.54 -21.85 36.35
CA SER A 9 64.15 -22.51 35.11
C SER A 9 63.63 -21.48 34.11
N VAL A 10 64.25 -21.43 32.93
CA VAL A 10 63.68 -20.79 31.74
C VAL A 10 62.45 -21.60 31.34
N ARG A 11 61.24 -21.08 31.64
CA ARG A 11 59.97 -21.69 31.22
C ARG A 11 59.25 -20.78 30.23
N SER A 12 59.51 -21.09 28.95
CA SER A 12 58.71 -20.90 27.74
C SER A 12 57.55 -19.88 27.77
N ASP A 13 57.78 -18.73 27.13
CA ASP A 13 56.74 -17.91 26.49
C ASP A 13 56.21 -18.65 25.26
N SER A 14 54.97 -19.15 25.31
CA SER A 14 54.35 -19.77 24.12
C SER A 14 52.81 -19.73 24.10
N THR A 15 52.16 -19.14 25.11
CA THR A 15 50.69 -19.13 25.20
C THR A 15 50.04 -17.86 24.65
N THR A 16 50.75 -16.74 24.55
CA THR A 16 50.15 -15.44 24.15
C THR A 16 50.08 -15.22 22.64
N GLN A 17 50.87 -15.94 21.85
CA GLN A 17 50.93 -15.73 20.39
C GLN A 17 49.80 -16.44 19.63
N TRP A 18 49.24 -17.52 20.20
CA TRP A 18 48.21 -18.35 19.56
C TRP A 18 46.80 -17.72 19.56
N PHE A 19 46.48 -16.90 20.56
CA PHE A 19 45.18 -16.21 20.64
C PHE A 19 45.05 -15.03 19.67
N ARG A 20 46.16 -14.45 19.21
CA ARG A 20 46.14 -13.34 18.25
C ARG A 20 45.91 -13.81 16.82
N VAL A 21 46.39 -14.99 16.46
CA VAL A 21 46.25 -15.54 15.10
C VAL A 21 44.84 -16.11 14.88
N THR A 22 44.25 -16.73 15.90
CA THR A 22 42.90 -17.31 15.82
C THR A 22 41.80 -16.26 15.80
N SER A 23 41.95 -15.14 16.52
CA SER A 23 40.99 -14.02 16.51
C SER A 23 40.87 -13.35 15.14
N GLY A 24 41.98 -13.21 14.39
CA GLY A 24 41.95 -12.60 13.06
C GLY A 24 41.23 -13.46 12.01
N VAL A 25 41.40 -14.78 12.08
CA VAL A 25 40.73 -15.72 11.16
C VAL A 25 39.23 -15.77 11.41
N VAL A 26 38.81 -15.80 12.68
CA VAL A 26 37.38 -15.76 13.06
C VAL A 26 36.73 -14.44 12.63
N GLY A 27 37.44 -13.31 12.81
CA GLY A 27 36.98 -12.01 12.34
C GLY A 27 36.82 -11.95 10.82
N GLY A 28 37.79 -12.49 10.07
CA GLY A 28 37.74 -12.56 8.61
C GLY A 28 36.59 -13.41 8.08
N ILE A 29 36.30 -14.55 8.73
CA ILE A 29 35.16 -15.41 8.36
C ILE A 29 33.84 -14.68 8.62
N LEU A 30 33.68 -14.01 9.77
CA LEU A 30 32.47 -13.24 10.08
C LEU A 30 32.28 -12.08 9.09
N LEU A 31 33.34 -11.38 8.72
CA LEU A 31 33.28 -10.30 7.74
C LEU A 31 32.94 -10.82 6.34
N GLY A 32 33.50 -11.96 5.95
CA GLY A 32 33.20 -12.62 4.68
C GLY A 32 31.73 -13.07 4.61
N LEU A 33 31.21 -13.68 5.69
CA LEU A 33 29.81 -14.08 5.77
C LEU A 33 28.87 -12.88 5.73
N ALA A 34 29.19 -11.81 6.48
CA ALA A 34 28.40 -10.58 6.48
C ALA A 34 28.40 -9.90 5.12
N GLY A 35 29.55 -9.84 4.44
CA GLY A 35 29.67 -9.29 3.09
C GLY A 35 28.90 -10.11 2.06
N LEU A 36 29.00 -11.43 2.11
CA LEU A 36 28.25 -12.33 1.22
C LEU A 36 26.74 -12.23 1.47
N TRP A 37 26.32 -12.12 2.73
CA TRP A 37 24.92 -11.96 3.11
C TRP A 37 24.36 -10.60 2.66
N LEU A 38 25.15 -9.53 2.79
CA LEU A 38 24.77 -8.19 2.32
C LEU A 38 24.70 -8.14 0.79
N ALA A 39 25.66 -8.75 0.09
CA ALA A 39 25.62 -8.87 -1.37
C ALA A 39 24.42 -9.71 -1.84
N TRP A 40 24.08 -10.78 -1.12
CA TRP A 40 22.90 -11.59 -1.39
C TRP A 40 21.61 -10.80 -1.22
N LEU A 41 21.48 -10.02 -0.13
CA LEU A 41 20.33 -9.15 0.10
C LEU A 41 20.21 -8.08 -0.99
N LEU A 42 21.31 -7.40 -1.33
CA LEU A 42 21.30 -6.38 -2.37
C LEU A 42 20.90 -6.99 -3.71
N LEU A 43 21.40 -8.18 -4.06
CA LEU A 43 21.01 -8.86 -5.29
C LEU A 43 19.53 -9.27 -5.28
N HIS A 44 18.97 -9.70 -4.15
CA HIS A 44 17.54 -10.01 -4.00
C HIS A 44 16.63 -8.78 -3.89
N GLN A 45 17.17 -7.59 -3.61
CA GLN A 45 16.41 -6.33 -3.65
C GLN A 45 16.23 -5.84 -5.10
N PHE A 46 17.17 -6.15 -6.01
CA PHE A 46 17.12 -5.74 -7.42
C PHE A 46 16.63 -6.84 -8.37
N ALA A 47 16.79 -8.12 -8.02
CA ALA A 47 16.16 -9.22 -8.74
C ALA A 47 14.76 -9.42 -8.17
N GLY A 48 13.75 -8.83 -8.83
CA GLY A 48 12.36 -8.81 -8.41
C GLY A 48 11.86 -10.16 -7.90
N ASN A 49 11.87 -10.30 -6.58
CA ASN A 49 11.15 -11.35 -5.90
C ASN A 49 9.97 -10.67 -5.20
N THR A 50 8.79 -11.04 -5.67
CA THR A 50 7.49 -10.83 -5.04
C THR A 50 7.59 -11.19 -3.57
N ILE A 51 7.84 -10.18 -2.73
CA ILE A 51 7.68 -10.30 -1.28
C ILE A 51 6.19 -10.63 -1.09
N PRO A 52 5.84 -11.79 -0.51
CA PRO A 52 4.49 -11.96 0.00
C PRO A 52 4.38 -10.94 1.12
N ALA A 53 3.67 -9.84 0.84
CA ALA A 53 3.28 -8.90 1.88
C ALA A 53 2.65 -9.70 3.03
N PRO A 54 2.88 -9.31 4.30
CA PRO A 54 2.14 -9.90 5.41
C PRO A 54 0.65 -9.88 5.06
N PRO A 55 -0.17 -10.86 5.48
CA PRO A 55 -1.58 -10.89 5.12
C PRO A 55 -2.24 -9.63 5.70
N ILE A 56 -2.32 -8.59 4.87
CA ILE A 56 -3.23 -7.49 5.10
C ILE A 56 -4.58 -8.17 4.93
N ILE A 57 -5.28 -8.36 6.06
CA ILE A 57 -6.68 -8.73 6.08
C ILE A 57 -7.44 -7.58 5.44
N SER A 58 -7.45 -7.57 4.13
CA SER A 58 -8.35 -6.86 3.26
C SER A 58 -8.10 -7.49 1.90
N ALA A 59 -8.85 -8.53 1.61
CA ALA A 59 -9.11 -8.91 0.23
C ALA A 59 -9.85 -7.72 -0.40
N PHE A 60 -9.08 -6.72 -0.83
CA PHE A 60 -9.59 -5.61 -1.60
C PHE A 60 -10.02 -6.21 -2.95
N PRO A 61 -11.31 -6.18 -3.31
CA PRO A 61 -11.73 -6.71 -4.58
C PRO A 61 -11.06 -5.88 -5.69
N THR A 62 -10.13 -6.51 -6.42
CA THR A 62 -9.43 -5.90 -7.56
C THR A 62 -10.29 -5.86 -8.82
N SER A 63 -11.50 -6.41 -8.77
CA SER A 63 -12.46 -6.45 -9.87
C SER A 63 -13.82 -5.90 -9.41
N PRO A 64 -14.40 -4.93 -10.11
CA PRO A 64 -15.76 -4.52 -9.89
C PRO A 64 -16.64 -5.71 -10.22
N THR A 65 -17.65 -5.94 -9.40
CA THR A 65 -18.77 -6.78 -9.78
C THR A 65 -19.42 -6.14 -11.00
N ASP A 66 -19.88 -6.92 -11.99
CA ASP A 66 -20.51 -6.38 -13.22
C ASP A 66 -21.62 -5.34 -12.93
N SER A 67 -22.28 -5.47 -11.78
CA SER A 67 -23.26 -4.52 -11.26
C SER A 67 -22.73 -3.09 -11.06
N GLN A 68 -21.45 -2.92 -10.69
CA GLN A 68 -20.83 -1.62 -10.43
C GLN A 68 -20.52 -0.87 -11.72
N ILE A 69 -20.04 -1.61 -12.72
CA ILE A 69 -19.81 -1.06 -14.06
C ILE A 69 -21.14 -0.63 -14.67
N ALA A 70 -22.20 -1.42 -14.47
CA ALA A 70 -23.55 -1.07 -14.94
C ALA A 70 -24.06 0.23 -14.32
N SER A 71 -23.90 0.43 -13.00
CA SER A 71 -24.33 1.67 -12.35
C SER A 71 -23.56 2.90 -12.80
N LEU A 72 -22.23 2.81 -12.95
CA LEU A 72 -21.43 3.93 -13.47
C LEU A 72 -21.78 4.24 -14.93
N THR A 73 -22.04 3.21 -15.74
CA THR A 73 -22.45 3.38 -17.14
C THR A 73 -23.84 4.02 -17.25
N ALA A 74 -24.74 3.74 -16.31
CA ALA A 74 -26.04 4.40 -16.23
C ALA A 74 -25.93 5.90 -15.95
N GLU A 75 -24.94 6.30 -15.14
CA GLU A 75 -24.55 7.71 -14.95
C GLU A 75 -23.79 8.29 -16.16
N GLY A 76 -23.55 7.50 -17.21
CA GLY A 76 -22.85 7.92 -18.42
C GLY A 76 -21.33 7.90 -18.32
N ILE A 77 -20.78 7.25 -17.29
CA ILE A 77 -19.34 7.12 -17.05
C ILE A 77 -18.85 5.82 -17.67
N THR A 78 -17.78 5.93 -18.45
CA THR A 78 -17.09 4.78 -19.01
C THR A 78 -15.68 4.67 -18.46
N LEU A 79 -15.27 3.43 -18.18
CA LEU A 79 -13.97 3.11 -17.61
C LEU A 79 -13.14 2.33 -18.62
N GLY A 80 -12.04 2.93 -19.07
CA GLY A 80 -11.05 2.29 -19.92
C GLY A 80 -9.94 1.61 -19.12
N HIS A 81 -9.14 0.80 -19.81
CA HIS A 81 -7.96 0.15 -19.25
C HIS A 81 -6.70 0.97 -19.55
N PRO A 82 -6.00 1.49 -18.53
CA PRO A 82 -4.77 2.23 -18.74
C PRO A 82 -3.62 1.27 -19.06
N SER A 83 -2.77 1.65 -20.00
CA SER A 83 -1.54 0.93 -20.37
C SER A 83 -0.28 1.48 -19.70
N GLN A 84 -0.39 2.66 -19.10
CA GLN A 84 0.72 3.35 -18.44
C GLN A 84 0.77 3.00 -16.95
N THR A 85 1.89 3.27 -16.30
CA THR A 85 2.00 3.12 -14.83
C THR A 85 1.57 4.43 -14.18
N PRO A 86 0.68 4.42 -13.16
CA PRO A 86 0.28 5.64 -12.46
C PRO A 86 1.47 6.22 -11.68
N ALA A 87 1.53 7.54 -11.56
CA ALA A 87 2.56 8.19 -10.75
C ALA A 87 2.31 7.99 -9.24
N LEU A 88 1.04 8.00 -8.82
CA LEU A 88 0.63 7.68 -7.46
C LEU A 88 0.46 6.17 -7.28
N SER A 89 0.93 5.66 -6.14
CA SER A 89 0.67 4.27 -5.75
C SER A 89 -0.79 4.09 -5.30
N GLN A 90 -1.27 2.85 -5.39
CA GLN A 90 -2.61 2.49 -4.93
C GLN A 90 -2.85 2.88 -3.45
N GLN A 91 -1.83 2.67 -2.61
CA GLN A 91 -1.90 2.98 -1.18
C GLN A 91 -1.97 4.49 -0.93
N GLN A 92 -1.24 5.29 -1.72
CA GLN A 92 -1.31 6.74 -1.64
C GLN A 92 -2.68 7.25 -2.07
N ALA A 93 -3.24 6.73 -3.16
CA ALA A 93 -4.56 7.09 -3.63
C ALA A 93 -5.66 6.75 -2.60
N LEU A 94 -5.58 5.58 -1.96
CA LEU A 94 -6.50 5.20 -0.88
C LEU A 94 -6.39 6.11 0.33
N LEU A 95 -5.16 6.47 0.73
CA LEU A 95 -4.93 7.36 1.85
C LEU A 95 -5.52 8.76 1.56
N LEU A 96 -5.28 9.30 0.36
CA LEU A 96 -5.87 10.56 -0.06
C LEU A 96 -7.40 10.48 -0.06
N ALA A 97 -7.99 9.47 -0.68
CA ALA A 97 -9.44 9.28 -0.70
C ALA A 97 -10.03 9.19 0.72
N SER A 98 -9.35 8.54 1.66
CA SER A 98 -9.80 8.47 3.06
C SER A 98 -9.77 9.80 3.80
N GLN A 99 -8.90 10.73 3.38
CA GLN A 99 -8.84 12.08 3.93
C GLN A 99 -9.93 12.98 3.35
N LEU A 100 -10.28 12.77 2.08
CA LEU A 100 -11.38 13.48 1.43
C LEU A 100 -12.74 12.99 1.96
N GLU A 101 -12.91 11.68 2.07
CA GLU A 101 -14.16 11.04 2.45
C GLU A 101 -14.00 10.19 3.73
N PRO A 102 -13.74 10.82 4.89
CA PRO A 102 -13.51 10.10 6.15
C PRO A 102 -14.74 9.34 6.62
N GLY A 103 -15.94 9.85 6.32
CA GLY A 103 -17.21 9.20 6.63
C GLY A 103 -17.38 7.89 5.86
N ALA A 104 -17.13 7.91 4.55
CA ALA A 104 -17.19 6.71 3.72
C ALA A 104 -16.10 5.71 4.10
N ALA A 105 -14.86 6.18 4.31
CA ALA A 105 -13.74 5.33 4.68
C ALA A 105 -13.95 4.59 6.00
N SER A 106 -14.57 5.22 7.00
CA SER A 106 -14.83 4.60 8.30
C SER A 106 -16.07 3.70 8.32
N LYS A 107 -17.09 4.00 7.52
CA LYS A 107 -18.39 3.29 7.55
C LYS A 107 -18.57 2.23 6.47
N SER A 108 -17.74 2.24 5.42
CA SER A 108 -17.82 1.25 4.34
C SER A 108 -17.47 -0.16 4.82
N LYS A 109 -18.15 -1.16 4.25
CA LYS A 109 -17.82 -2.58 4.53
C LYS A 109 -16.70 -3.09 3.66
N THR A 110 -16.54 -2.51 2.48
CA THR A 110 -15.52 -2.92 1.51
C THR A 110 -15.02 -1.69 0.80
N THR A 111 -13.70 -1.49 0.88
CA THR A 111 -13.01 -0.45 0.15
C THR A 111 -12.20 -1.11 -0.97
N GLY A 112 -11.94 -0.40 -2.05
CA GLY A 112 -11.04 -0.84 -3.12
C GLY A 112 -10.48 0.35 -3.87
N ALA A 113 -9.37 0.16 -4.57
CA ALA A 113 -8.81 1.16 -5.46
C ALA A 113 -8.39 0.49 -6.77
N ARG A 114 -8.70 1.13 -7.89
CA ARG A 114 -8.40 0.63 -9.23
C ARG A 114 -7.88 1.76 -10.08
N TYR A 115 -6.88 1.46 -10.89
CA TYR A 115 -6.36 2.41 -11.86
C TYR A 115 -7.10 2.24 -13.18
N VAL A 116 -7.77 3.30 -13.63
CA VAL A 116 -8.69 3.29 -14.78
C VAL A 116 -8.52 4.55 -15.62
N LEU A 117 -8.98 4.51 -16.87
CA LEU A 117 -9.16 5.71 -17.69
C LEU A 117 -10.62 6.18 -17.54
N LEU A 118 -10.82 7.40 -17.06
CA LEU A 118 -12.15 7.99 -16.88
C LEU A 118 -12.58 8.78 -18.10
N SER A 119 -13.73 8.40 -18.63
CA SER A 119 -14.43 9.12 -19.68
C SER A 119 -15.83 9.48 -19.18
N TYR A 120 -16.11 10.78 -19.08
CA TYR A 120 -17.40 11.30 -18.62
C TYR A 120 -17.71 12.65 -19.32
N PRO A 121 -18.54 12.61 -20.39
CA PRO A 121 -18.89 13.81 -21.13
C PRO A 121 -19.88 14.70 -20.36
N ASP A 122 -19.80 16.01 -20.56
CA ASP A 122 -20.67 17.01 -19.93
C ASP A 122 -22.04 17.07 -20.59
N LYS A 123 -22.91 16.10 -20.30
CA LYS A 123 -24.24 16.00 -20.94
C LYS A 123 -25.28 17.00 -20.41
N SER A 124 -24.99 17.72 -19.33
CA SER A 124 -25.94 18.59 -18.61
C SER A 124 -25.74 20.07 -18.96
N THR A 125 -26.84 20.85 -19.02
CA THR A 125 -26.78 22.31 -19.17
C THR A 125 -27.47 22.98 -17.98
N PRO A 126 -26.76 23.66 -17.08
CA PRO A 126 -25.29 23.84 -17.05
C PRO A 126 -24.53 22.56 -16.66
N ALA A 127 -23.26 22.47 -17.06
CA ALA A 127 -22.41 21.31 -16.82
C ALA A 127 -22.10 21.18 -15.32
N ALA A 128 -22.36 19.99 -14.75
CA ALA A 128 -22.08 19.69 -13.34
C ALA A 128 -20.60 19.33 -13.08
N HIS A 129 -19.86 18.99 -14.13
CA HIS A 129 -18.45 18.60 -14.09
C HIS A 129 -17.78 18.96 -15.42
N PRO A 130 -16.43 19.04 -15.46
CA PRO A 130 -15.68 19.13 -16.70
C PRO A 130 -15.92 17.91 -17.60
N ASN A 131 -15.73 18.09 -18.91
CA ASN A 131 -15.74 16.98 -19.85
C ASN A 131 -14.42 16.19 -19.71
N TYR A 132 -14.53 14.93 -19.30
CA TYR A 132 -13.39 14.03 -19.14
C TYR A 132 -13.35 13.02 -20.29
N HIS A 133 -12.17 12.83 -20.89
CA HIS A 133 -11.95 11.86 -21.96
C HIS A 133 -10.62 11.11 -21.73
N ASP A 134 -10.73 9.83 -21.40
CA ASP A 134 -9.63 8.90 -21.13
C ASP A 134 -8.61 9.44 -20.12
N VAL A 135 -9.09 10.09 -19.07
CA VAL A 135 -8.24 10.70 -18.04
C VAL A 135 -7.73 9.61 -17.09
N PRO A 136 -6.41 9.44 -16.92
CA PRO A 136 -5.86 8.45 -16.01
C PRO A 136 -6.19 8.80 -14.55
N THR A 137 -6.95 7.93 -13.90
CA THR A 137 -7.46 8.18 -12.55
C THR A 137 -7.38 6.94 -11.67
N TRP A 138 -7.19 7.17 -10.38
CA TRP A 138 -7.51 6.19 -9.36
C TRP A 138 -9.00 6.28 -9.04
N MET A 139 -9.72 5.20 -9.30
CA MET A 139 -11.10 5.01 -8.83
C MET A 139 -11.07 4.28 -7.48
N ILE A 140 -11.48 4.97 -6.43
CA ILE A 140 -11.66 4.42 -5.09
C ILE A 140 -13.14 4.10 -4.92
N VAL A 141 -13.42 2.88 -4.47
CA VAL A 141 -14.78 2.37 -4.30
C VAL A 141 -15.00 2.07 -2.83
N TYR A 142 -16.03 2.67 -2.24
CA TYR A 142 -16.51 2.39 -0.90
C TYR A 142 -17.90 1.77 -1.01
N GLN A 143 -18.04 0.51 -0.59
CA GLN A 143 -19.28 -0.24 -0.76
C GLN A 143 -20.04 -0.41 0.55
N ARG A 144 -21.36 -0.49 0.42
CA ARG A 144 -22.31 -0.78 1.50
C ARG A 144 -22.14 0.16 2.69
N ILE A 145 -22.01 1.45 2.41
CA ILE A 145 -22.03 2.48 3.45
C ILE A 145 -23.48 2.56 3.97
N PRO A 146 -23.72 2.37 5.27
CA PRO A 146 -25.06 2.45 5.83
C PRO A 146 -25.63 3.86 5.66
N LEU A 147 -26.88 3.93 5.21
CA LEU A 147 -27.66 5.17 5.30
C LEU A 147 -28.07 5.31 6.76
N GLU A 148 -27.64 6.39 7.42
CA GLU A 148 -28.18 6.73 8.74
C GLU A 148 -29.69 6.95 8.56
N PRO A 149 -30.55 6.23 9.29
CA PRO A 149 -31.98 6.45 9.22
C PRO A 149 -32.24 7.92 9.56
N ALA A 150 -33.05 8.60 8.73
CA ALA A 150 -33.68 9.83 9.16
C ALA A 150 -34.44 9.49 10.45
N ASP A 151 -34.29 10.33 11.47
CA ASP A 151 -35.02 10.13 12.72
C ASP A 151 -36.50 9.93 12.35
N ALA A 152 -37.06 8.77 12.72
CA ALA A 152 -38.42 8.41 12.34
C ALA A 152 -39.48 9.37 12.93
N SER A 153 -39.06 10.23 13.87
CA SER A 153 -39.86 11.35 14.38
C SER A 153 -39.89 12.58 13.45
N VAL A 154 -38.95 12.68 12.51
CA VAL A 154 -38.79 13.80 11.55
C VAL A 154 -39.25 13.41 10.15
N ASP A 155 -38.97 12.19 9.71
CA ASP A 155 -39.48 11.64 8.44
C ASP A 155 -39.87 10.16 8.63
N PRO A 156 -41.17 9.82 8.62
CA PRO A 156 -41.64 8.45 8.78
C PRO A 156 -41.43 7.59 7.51
N THR A 157 -40.90 8.15 6.43
CA THR A 157 -40.73 7.42 5.17
C THR A 157 -39.47 6.55 5.24
N PRO A 158 -39.57 5.20 5.26
CA PRO A 158 -38.39 4.35 5.29
C PRO A 158 -37.61 4.52 3.98
N PHE A 159 -36.28 4.67 4.09
CA PHE A 159 -35.43 4.68 2.89
C PHE A 159 -35.64 3.39 2.10
N SER A 160 -35.86 3.52 0.79
CA SER A 160 -36.06 2.38 -0.12
C SER A 160 -34.81 1.49 -0.23
N ARG A 161 -33.66 1.98 0.22
CA ARG A 161 -32.37 1.27 0.33
C ARG A 161 -31.75 1.54 1.70
N SER A 162 -31.06 0.55 2.26
CA SER A 162 -30.41 0.65 3.59
C SER A 162 -28.92 1.02 3.52
N SER A 163 -28.34 1.01 2.32
CA SER A 163 -26.94 1.37 2.08
C SER A 163 -26.76 1.96 0.68
N TYR A 164 -25.63 2.63 0.48
CA TYR A 164 -25.18 3.15 -0.80
C TYR A 164 -23.71 2.78 -1.04
N ASP A 165 -23.29 2.90 -2.30
CA ASP A 165 -21.89 2.80 -2.72
C ASP A 165 -21.38 4.20 -3.12
N LEU A 166 -20.12 4.50 -2.82
CA LEU A 166 -19.47 5.77 -3.18
C LEU A 166 -18.24 5.49 -4.05
N TYR A 167 -18.14 6.20 -5.16
CA TYR A 167 -17.04 6.14 -6.10
C TYR A 167 -16.32 7.49 -6.11
N VAL A 168 -15.04 7.51 -5.74
CA VAL A 168 -14.20 8.71 -5.74
C VAL A 168 -13.12 8.55 -6.80
N PHE A 169 -13.05 9.49 -7.72
CA PHE A 169 -12.07 9.53 -8.81
C PHE A 169 -11.02 10.59 -8.49
N LEU A 170 -9.78 10.14 -8.30
CA LEU A 170 -8.62 11.00 -8.06
C LEU A 170 -7.70 10.99 -9.28
N ASP A 171 -7.23 12.15 -9.71
CA ASP A 171 -6.22 12.24 -10.76
C ASP A 171 -5.00 11.39 -10.40
N ALA A 172 -4.57 10.51 -11.32
CA ALA A 172 -3.54 9.52 -11.00
C ALA A 172 -2.13 10.11 -10.84
N ASN A 173 -1.94 11.38 -11.21
CA ASN A 173 -0.67 12.08 -11.15
C ASN A 173 -0.56 12.99 -9.93
N SER A 174 -1.61 13.76 -9.65
CA SER A 174 -1.66 14.77 -8.60
C SER A 174 -2.42 14.34 -7.35
N GLY A 175 -3.31 13.35 -7.46
CA GLY A 175 -4.18 12.92 -6.37
C GLY A 175 -5.33 13.88 -6.09
N LYS A 176 -5.53 14.88 -6.96
CA LYS A 176 -6.64 15.82 -6.88
C LYS A 176 -7.96 15.10 -7.18
N GLU A 177 -9.00 15.41 -6.43
CA GLU A 177 -10.35 14.96 -6.74
C GLU A 177 -10.83 15.49 -8.09
N LEU A 178 -11.32 14.58 -8.93
CA LEU A 178 -11.94 14.88 -10.21
C LEU A 178 -13.46 14.77 -10.14
N LEU A 179 -13.95 13.75 -9.42
CA LEU A 179 -15.37 13.40 -9.38
C LEU A 179 -15.65 12.50 -8.18
N ALA A 180 -16.79 12.70 -7.51
CA ALA A 180 -17.31 11.81 -6.49
C ALA A 180 -18.78 11.51 -6.76
N ILE A 181 -19.15 10.24 -6.79
CA ILE A 181 -20.51 9.79 -7.16
C ILE A 181 -21.02 8.77 -6.17
N GLN A 182 -22.23 9.05 -5.69
CA GLN A 182 -22.98 8.20 -4.80
C GLN A 182 -24.03 7.42 -5.60
N VAL A 183 -24.01 6.09 -5.48
CA VAL A 183 -24.93 5.17 -6.17
C VAL A 183 -25.71 4.34 -5.16
#